data_AF-A0A2T6B763-F1
#
_entry.id   AF-A0A2T6B763-F1
#
_cell.length_a   1.000
_cell.length_b   1.000
_cell.length_c   1.000
_cell.angle_alpha   90.00
_cell.angle_beta   90.00
_cell.angle_gamma   90.00
#
_symmetry.space_group_name_H-M   'P 1'
#
loop_
_entity.id
_entity.type
_entity.pdbx_description
1 polymer ?
#
loop_
_entity_poly.entity_id
_entity_poly.type
_entity_poly.pdbx_seq_one_letter_code
_entity_poly.pdbx_strand_id
1 'polypeptide(L)'
;MQPEVIASAYPDLFPRRVQQAHMALLTWAEETNPDRWPTPPDVCRFARLYGVSRATLGALVGMLSIRHDSQTPETWVDAVRHPEDAPPHLIQRHSRDVIRAFGWFCATTDLGWVNLPSPTIH
;
A
#
# COMPACT_ATOMS: atom_id res chain seq x y z
N MET A 1 -17.32 2.29 12.48
CA MET A 1 -16.08 2.79 13.13
C MET A 1 -15.87 4.20 12.62
N GLN A 2 -15.64 5.19 13.49
CA GLN A 2 -15.51 6.59 13.04
C GLN A 2 -14.14 6.80 12.38
N PRO A 3 -14.04 7.48 11.22
CA PRO A 3 -12.78 7.72 10.50
C PRO A 3 -11.69 8.35 11.37
N GLU A 4 -12.09 9.23 12.29
CA GLU A 4 -11.19 9.92 13.24
C GLU A 4 -10.44 8.94 14.16
N VAL A 5 -11.08 7.83 14.57
CA VAL A 5 -10.48 6.80 15.43
C VAL A 5 -9.42 6.00 14.68
N ILE A 6 -9.62 5.78 13.37
CA ILE A 6 -8.68 5.03 12.52
C ILE A 6 -7.45 5.91 12.21
N ALA A 7 -7.69 7.20 11.95
CA ALA A 7 -6.64 8.19 11.77
C ALA A 7 -5.81 8.39 13.06
N SER A 8 -6.44 8.47 14.23
CA SER A 8 -5.74 8.63 15.51
C SER A 8 -4.90 7.41 15.90
N ALA A 9 -5.23 6.22 15.39
CA ALA A 9 -4.47 5.00 15.62
C ALA A 9 -3.19 4.89 14.76
N TYR A 10 -3.06 5.71 13.71
CA TYR A 10 -1.92 5.69 12.80
C TYR A 10 -0.54 5.81 13.50
N PRO A 11 -0.31 6.76 14.43
CA PRO A 11 0.95 6.86 15.14
C PRO A 11 1.25 5.68 16.08
N ASP A 12 0.22 5.00 16.58
CA ASP A 12 0.37 3.84 17.47
C ASP A 12 0.66 2.56 16.70
N LEU A 13 0.14 2.44 15.48
CA LEU A 13 0.26 1.24 14.64
C LEU A 13 1.57 1.18 13.85
N PHE A 14 2.13 2.34 13.48
CA PHE A 14 3.30 2.41 12.60
C PHE A 14 4.41 3.26 13.21
N PRO A 15 5.68 2.80 13.18
CA PRO A 15 6.81 3.61 13.62
C PRO A 15 6.92 4.92 12.83
N ARG A 16 7.41 5.98 13.48
CA ARG A 16 7.55 7.32 12.86
C ARG A 16 8.23 7.32 11.48
N ARG A 17 9.24 6.48 11.28
CA ARG A 17 9.92 6.36 9.97
C ARG A 17 9.01 5.81 8.87
N VAL A 18 8.15 4.84 9.20
CA VAL A 18 7.15 4.30 8.27
C VAL A 18 6.12 5.37 7.93
N GLN A 19 5.70 6.16 8.92
CA GLN A 19 4.78 7.28 8.70
C GLN A 19 5.38 8.32 7.75
N GLN A 20 6.63 8.72 7.99
CA GLN A 20 7.35 9.66 7.12
C GLN A 20 7.51 9.13 5.69
N ALA A 21 7.88 7.85 5.56
CA ALA A 21 8.01 7.20 4.25
C ALA A 21 6.67 7.17 3.50
N HIS A 22 5.59 6.85 4.20
CA HIS A 22 4.24 6.80 3.63
C HIS A 22 3.77 8.16 3.14
N MET A 23 3.88 9.20 3.97
CA MET A 23 3.48 10.56 3.58
C MET A 23 4.32 11.07 2.41
N ALA A 24 5.64 10.87 2.44
CA ALA A 24 6.51 11.32 1.36
C ALA A 24 6.24 10.58 0.04
N LEU A 25 5.88 9.30 0.11
CA LEU A 25 5.49 8.50 -1.05
C LEU A 25 4.18 8.99 -1.67
N LEU A 26 3.17 9.29 -0.85
CA LEU A 26 1.90 9.84 -1.33
C LEU A 26 2.08 11.21 -1.99
N THR A 27 2.82 12.13 -1.35
CA THR A 27 3.12 13.44 -1.94
C THR A 27 3.86 13.33 -3.26
N TRP A 28 4.85 12.44 -3.35
CA TRP A 28 5.57 12.20 -4.60
C TRP A 28 4.66 11.69 -5.71
N ALA A 29 3.80 10.71 -5.40
CA ALA A 29 2.90 10.13 -6.37
C ALA A 29 1.88 11.15 -6.88
N GLU A 30 1.35 12.00 -6.00
CA GLU A 30 0.41 13.07 -6.36
C GLU A 30 1.00 14.04 -7.40
N GLU A 31 2.29 14.35 -7.28
CA GLU A 31 2.99 15.28 -8.18
C GLU A 31 3.52 14.62 -9.45
N THR A 32 3.86 13.33 -9.40
CA THR A 32 4.67 12.68 -10.45
C THR A 32 3.88 11.69 -11.30
N ASN A 33 2.90 10.99 -10.71
CA ASN A 33 2.22 9.88 -11.38
C ASN A 33 0.91 10.36 -12.04
N PRO A 34 0.57 9.89 -13.26
CA PRO A 34 -0.62 10.34 -13.98
C PRO A 34 -1.94 10.15 -13.22
N ASP A 35 -2.05 9.05 -12.47
CA ASP A 35 -3.21 8.70 -11.65
C ASP A 35 -3.05 9.10 -10.17
N ARG A 36 -1.97 9.84 -9.86
CA ARG A 36 -1.65 10.33 -8.52
C ARG A 36 -1.45 9.24 -7.47
N TRP A 37 -1.30 7.99 -7.90
CA TRP A 37 -1.13 6.86 -7.00
C TRP A 37 0.28 6.28 -7.10
N PRO A 38 0.92 5.87 -6.00
CA PRO A 38 2.26 5.28 -6.04
C PRO A 38 2.38 4.11 -7.03
N THR A 39 3.59 3.80 -7.47
CA THR A 39 3.91 2.58 -8.24
C THR A 39 4.85 1.66 -7.43
N PRO A 40 4.99 0.36 -7.77
CA PRO A 40 5.94 -0.52 -7.08
C PRO A 40 7.40 -0.02 -7.10
N PRO A 41 7.91 0.59 -8.19
CA PRO A 41 9.20 1.30 -8.17
C PRO A 41 9.27 2.43 -7.14
N ASP A 42 8.22 3.23 -6.98
CA ASP A 42 8.18 4.31 -5.99
C ASP A 42 8.24 3.73 -4.57
N VAL A 43 7.45 2.69 -4.28
CA VAL A 43 7.50 1.99 -2.98
C VAL A 43 8.91 1.50 -2.68
N CYS A 44 9.58 0.86 -3.64
CA CYS A 44 10.95 0.38 -3.46
C CYS A 44 11.93 1.54 -3.19
N ARG A 45 11.78 2.65 -3.91
CA ARG A 45 12.62 3.85 -3.76
C ARG A 45 12.46 4.46 -2.37
N PHE A 46 11.24 4.71 -1.93
CA PHE A 46 10.96 5.36 -0.64
C PHE A 46 11.25 4.43 0.53
N ALA A 47 10.95 3.13 0.42
CA ALA A 47 11.32 2.17 1.45
C ALA A 47 12.84 2.15 1.68
N ARG A 48 13.63 2.19 0.60
CA ARG A 48 15.09 2.28 0.69
C ARG A 48 15.55 3.60 1.29
N LEU A 49 14.98 4.73 0.84
CA LEU A 49 15.35 6.07 1.31
C LEU A 49 15.13 6.24 2.82
N TYR A 50 14.02 5.73 3.34
CA TYR A 50 13.65 5.86 4.76
C TYR A 50 14.10 4.67 5.62
N GLY A 51 14.69 3.63 5.00
CA GLY A 51 15.14 2.42 5.70
C GLY A 51 14.01 1.64 6.35
N VAL A 52 12.89 1.45 5.63
CA VAL A 52 11.70 0.73 6.10
C VAL A 52 11.39 -0.49 5.24
N SER A 53 10.52 -1.37 5.73
CA SER A 53 10.06 -2.55 5.00
C SER A 53 9.29 -2.16 3.73
N ARG A 54 9.73 -2.67 2.58
CA ARG A 54 9.05 -2.51 1.27
C ARG A 54 7.64 -3.07 1.30
N ALA A 55 7.47 -4.28 1.85
CA ALA A 55 6.19 -4.96 1.92
C ALA A 55 5.19 -4.19 2.82
N THR A 56 5.66 -3.66 3.95
CA THR A 56 4.81 -2.86 4.86
C THR A 56 4.44 -1.51 4.25
N LEU A 57 5.39 -0.82 3.62
CA LEU A 57 5.13 0.45 2.96
C LEU A 57 4.21 0.29 1.75
N GLY A 58 4.40 -0.77 0.95
CA GLY A 58 3.51 -1.10 -0.15
C GLY A 58 2.08 -1.37 0.32
N ALA A 59 1.93 -2.14 1.41
CA ALA A 59 0.61 -2.46 1.94
C ALA A 59 -0.16 -1.23 2.43
N LEU A 60 0.54 -0.19 2.93
CA LEU A 60 -0.07 1.09 3.29
C LEU A 60 -0.64 1.87 2.10
N VAL A 61 -0.23 1.54 0.88
CA VAL A 61 -0.71 2.15 -0.38
C VAL A 61 -1.46 1.14 -1.26
N GLY A 62 -1.94 0.05 -0.65
CA GLY A 62 -2.75 -0.96 -1.34
C GLY A 62 -1.96 -1.92 -2.24
N MET A 63 -0.65 -2.01 -2.09
CA MET A 63 0.21 -2.91 -2.86
C MET A 63 0.75 -4.06 -2.03
N LEU A 64 0.72 -5.26 -2.58
CA LEU A 64 1.19 -6.47 -1.92
C LEU A 64 2.35 -7.06 -2.71
N SER A 65 3.49 -7.27 -2.03
CA SER A 65 4.65 -7.90 -2.65
C SER A 65 4.69 -9.39 -2.34
N ILE A 66 4.57 -10.20 -3.39
CA ILE A 66 4.55 -11.65 -3.31
C ILE A 66 5.93 -12.14 -3.73
N ARG A 67 6.53 -12.96 -2.86
CA ARG A 67 7.74 -13.71 -3.19
C ARG A 67 7.46 -15.18 -3.00
N HIS A 68 7.53 -15.96 -4.09
CA HIS A 68 7.21 -17.39 -4.06
C HIS A 68 8.31 -18.22 -3.39
N ASP A 69 9.58 -17.83 -3.55
CA ASP A 69 10.74 -18.44 -2.92
C ASP A 69 11.94 -17.47 -2.89
N SER A 70 13.11 -17.90 -2.41
CA SER A 70 14.30 -17.02 -2.37
C SER A 70 14.95 -16.73 -3.73
N GLN A 71 14.54 -17.42 -4.79
CA GLN A 71 15.15 -17.35 -6.13
C GLN A 71 14.28 -16.61 -7.15
N THR A 72 12.98 -16.49 -6.86
CA THR A 72 12.00 -15.82 -7.70
C THR A 72 12.06 -14.31 -7.51
N PRO A 73 11.92 -13.55 -8.61
CA PRO A 73 11.75 -12.12 -8.53
C PRO A 73 10.48 -11.80 -7.75
N GLU A 74 10.53 -10.74 -6.96
CA GLU A 74 9.38 -10.24 -6.21
C GLU A 74 8.33 -9.71 -7.19
N THR A 75 7.14 -10.29 -7.15
CA THR A 75 5.99 -9.85 -7.92
C THR A 75 5.17 -8.88 -7.07
N TRP A 76 4.64 -7.85 -7.70
CA TRP A 76 3.77 -6.87 -7.03
C TRP A 76 2.34 -7.03 -7.54
N VAL A 77 1.42 -7.05 -6.59
CA VAL A 77 -0.02 -6.96 -6.83
C VAL A 77 -0.46 -5.57 -6.38
N ASP A 78 -1.12 -4.85 -7.27
CA ASP A 78 -1.70 -3.55 -6.99
C ASP A 78 -3.20 -3.71 -6.76
N ALA A 79 -3.63 -3.83 -5.51
CA ALA A 79 -5.03 -4.05 -5.17
C ALA A 79 -5.91 -2.82 -5.42
N VAL A 80 -5.31 -1.66 -5.70
CA VAL A 80 -6.01 -0.41 -6.01
C VAL A 80 -6.41 -0.39 -7.48
N ARG A 81 -5.46 -0.74 -8.37
CA ARG A 81 -5.67 -0.77 -9.82
C ARG A 81 -6.24 -2.10 -10.33
N HIS A 82 -5.89 -3.21 -9.67
CA HIS A 82 -6.23 -4.59 -10.05
C HIS A 82 -6.70 -5.40 -8.83
N PRO A 83 -7.87 -5.05 -8.23
CA PRO A 83 -8.37 -5.71 -7.03
C PRO A 83 -8.62 -7.22 -7.21
N GLU A 84 -8.92 -7.67 -8.43
CA GLU A 84 -9.10 -9.07 -8.80
C GLU A 84 -7.84 -9.92 -8.57
N ASP A 85 -6.65 -9.30 -8.62
CA ASP A 85 -5.35 -9.95 -8.42
C ASP A 85 -4.98 -10.05 -6.93
N ALA A 86 -5.77 -9.46 -6.03
CA ALA A 86 -5.57 -9.46 -4.58
C ALA A 86 -6.65 -10.25 -3.80
N PRO A 87 -6.96 -11.51 -4.15
CA PRO A 87 -7.97 -12.27 -3.43
C PRO A 87 -7.57 -12.53 -1.96
N PRO A 88 -8.54 -12.70 -1.04
CA PRO A 88 -8.28 -12.83 0.40
C PRO A 88 -7.23 -13.88 0.79
N HIS A 89 -7.18 -15.00 0.06
CA HIS A 89 -6.23 -16.08 0.32
C HIS A 89 -4.77 -15.72 -0.02
N LEU A 90 -4.52 -14.75 -0.91
CA LEU A 90 -3.17 -14.23 -1.16
C LEU A 90 -2.75 -13.23 -0.08
N ILE A 91 -3.67 -12.36 0.35
CA ILE A 91 -3.44 -11.41 1.45
C ILE A 91 -3.02 -12.14 2.74
N GLN A 92 -3.67 -13.27 3.05
CA GLN A 92 -3.39 -14.04 4.26
C GLN A 92 -2.03 -14.75 4.29
N ARG A 93 -1.29 -14.80 3.16
CA ARG A 93 0.05 -15.40 3.10
C ARG A 93 1.15 -14.45 3.58
N HIS A 94 0.85 -13.16 3.75
CA HIS A 94 1.83 -12.17 4.18
C HIS A 94 2.04 -12.18 5.69
N SER A 95 3.09 -11.50 6.15
CA SER A 95 3.34 -11.33 7.58
C SER A 95 2.23 -10.52 8.25
N ARG A 96 2.09 -10.66 9.58
CA ARG A 96 1.11 -9.90 10.36
C ARG A 96 1.24 -8.39 10.19
N ASP A 97 2.46 -7.88 10.02
CA ASP A 97 2.70 -6.44 9.82
C ASP A 97 2.17 -5.95 8.48
N VAL A 98 2.31 -6.76 7.42
CA VAL A 98 1.78 -6.45 6.08
C VAL A 98 0.26 -6.53 6.10
N ILE A 99 -0.32 -7.57 6.72
CA ILE A 99 -1.77 -7.71 6.86
C ILE A 99 -2.35 -6.52 7.65
N ARG A 100 -1.68 -6.08 8.73
CA ARG A 100 -2.08 -4.90 9.51
C ARG A 100 -2.01 -3.63 8.67
N ALA A 101 -0.91 -3.41 7.95
CA ALA A 101 -0.74 -2.26 7.07
C ALA A 101 -1.83 -2.20 5.99
N PHE A 102 -2.09 -3.32 5.32
CA PHE A 102 -3.12 -3.43 4.30
C PHE A 102 -4.52 -3.25 4.88
N GLY A 103 -4.79 -3.84 6.05
CA GLY A 103 -6.06 -3.65 6.77
C GLY A 103 -6.28 -2.19 7.19
N TRP A 104 -5.23 -1.49 7.63
CA TRP A 104 -5.31 -0.05 7.90
C TRP A 104 -5.59 0.73 6.62
N PHE A 105 -4.88 0.44 5.53
CA PHE A 105 -5.13 1.04 4.21
C PHE A 105 -6.60 0.87 3.79
N CYS A 106 -7.16 -0.35 3.86
CA CYS A 106 -8.55 -0.61 3.53
C CYS A 106 -9.56 0.07 4.49
N ALA A 107 -9.15 0.37 5.71
CA ALA A 107 -10.01 1.01 6.72
C ALA A 107 -9.98 2.55 6.63
N THR A 108 -8.86 3.14 6.20
CA THR A 108 -8.73 4.59 5.99
C THR A 108 -9.12 5.05 4.60
N THR A 109 -8.96 4.16 3.63
CA THR A 109 -9.48 4.36 2.29
C THR A 109 -10.89 3.82 2.36
N ASP A 110 -11.88 4.71 2.53
CA ASP A 110 -13.30 4.35 2.60
C ASP A 110 -13.68 3.64 1.28
N LEU A 111 -13.50 2.32 1.24
CA LEU A 111 -13.91 1.47 0.13
C LEU A 111 -15.44 1.33 0.16
N GLY A 112 -16.16 2.42 -0.10
CA GLY A 112 -17.20 2.30 -1.12
C GLY A 112 -16.45 2.03 -2.42
N TRP A 113 -16.61 0.85 -3.02
CA TRP A 113 -15.87 0.44 -4.23
C TRP A 113 -15.57 1.63 -5.16
N VAL A 114 -14.29 2.02 -5.29
CA VAL A 114 -13.76 2.84 -6.39
C VAL A 114 -14.36 4.25 -6.54
N ASN A 115 -13.67 5.26 -6.00
CA ASN A 115 -13.63 6.61 -6.58
C ASN A 115 -12.24 6.90 -7.18
N LEU A 116 -11.62 5.88 -7.79
CA LEU A 116 -10.59 6.12 -8.79
C LEU A 116 -11.32 6.55 -10.06
N PRO A 117 -10.83 7.55 -10.81
CA PRO A 117 -11.37 7.83 -12.14
C PRO A 117 -11.37 6.53 -12.94
N SER A 118 -12.53 6.17 -13.51
CA SER A 118 -12.70 4.95 -14.29
C SER A 118 -11.55 4.81 -15.30
N PRO A 119 -10.86 3.66 -15.38
CA PRO A 119 -9.83 3.48 -16.39
C PRO A 119 -10.48 3.60 -17.77
N THR A 120 -10.06 4.61 -18.53
CA THR A 120 -10.50 4.81 -19.91
C THR A 120 -9.95 3.64 -20.72
N ILE A 121 -10.82 2.69 -21.07
CA ILE A 121 -10.50 1.67 -22.06
C ILE A 121 -10.51 2.37 -23.43
N HIS A 122 -9.35 2.45 -24.07
CA HIS A 122 -9.22 2.82 -25.47
C HIS A 122 -9.35 1.59 -26.35
#